data_AF-R0EC00-F1
#
_entry.id   AF-R0EC00-F1
#
_cell.length_a   1.000
_cell.length_b   1.000
_cell.length_c   1.000
_cell.angle_alpha   90.00
_cell.angle_beta   90.00
_cell.angle_gamma   90.00
#
_symmetry.space_group_name_H-M   'P 1'
#
loop_
_entity.id
_entity.type
_entity.pdbx_description
1 polymer ?
#
loop_
_entity_poly.entity_id
_entity_poly.type
_entity_poly.pdbx_seq_one_letter_code
_entity_poly.pdbx_strand_id
1 'polypeptide(L)'
;MEVNYGEGKTEFGPGVSIELTGDEVATAIDAYLVAHRIHVSGPRTVRVNGELCSYGRVYVDPSGFAIADGTRFSGRGPNSP
;
A
#
# COMPACT_ATOMS: atom_id res chain seq x y z
N MET A 1 -4.01 -4.50 -8.77
CA MET A 1 -4.22 -3.50 -7.71
C MET A 1 -5.71 -3.26 -7.57
N GLU A 2 -6.24 -3.47 -6.37
CA GLU A 2 -7.64 -3.17 -6.04
C GLU A 2 -7.67 -2.17 -4.89
N VAL A 3 -8.52 -1.14 -5.01
CA VAL A 3 -8.68 -0.09 -4.00
C VAL A 3 -10.11 -0.08 -3.53
N ASN A 4 -10.28 -0.36 -2.24
CA ASN A 4 -11.59 -0.46 -1.58
C ASN A 4 -11.56 0.33 -0.27
N TYR A 5 -12.74 0.57 0.30
CA TYR A 5 -12.80 0.90 1.72
C TYR A 5 -12.43 -0.35 2.54
N GLY A 6 -11.69 -0.15 3.63
CA GLY A 6 -11.27 -1.25 4.48
C GLY A 6 -12.43 -1.88 5.25
N GLU A 7 -12.20 -3.07 5.80
CA GLU A 7 -13.16 -3.73 6.69
C GLU A 7 -12.91 -3.36 8.17
N GLY A 8 -12.03 -2.38 8.41
CA GLY A 8 -11.43 -2.08 9.71
C GLY A 8 -12.38 -1.42 10.72
N LYS A 9 -12.21 -1.79 12.00
CA LYS A 9 -12.89 -1.23 13.18
C LYS A 9 -12.21 0.02 13.72
N THR A 10 -11.65 0.89 12.87
CA THR A 10 -11.07 2.13 13.39
C THR A 10 -12.18 2.93 14.08
N GLU A 11 -11.85 3.71 15.11
CA GLU A 11 -12.87 4.48 15.84
C GLU A 11 -13.61 5.52 14.98
N PHE A 12 -13.09 5.80 13.77
CA PHE A 12 -13.59 6.83 12.86
C PHE A 12 -14.05 6.29 11.49
N GLY A 13 -14.06 4.98 11.27
CA GLY A 13 -14.58 4.38 10.04
C GLY A 13 -13.79 3.18 9.48
N PRO A 14 -14.15 2.71 8.27
CA PRO A 14 -13.61 1.51 7.66
C PRO A 14 -12.11 1.55 7.28
N GLY A 15 -11.51 2.73 7.10
CA GLY A 15 -10.19 2.88 6.48
C GLY A 15 -10.23 2.77 4.96
N VAL A 16 -9.06 2.84 4.31
CA VAL A 16 -8.86 2.42 2.91
C VAL A 16 -8.01 1.15 2.91
N SER A 17 -8.43 0.17 2.11
CA SER A 17 -7.67 -1.05 1.83
C SER A 17 -7.18 -1.04 0.39
N ILE A 18 -5.88 -1.26 0.21
CA ILE A 18 -5.25 -1.38 -1.11
C ILE A 18 -4.61 -2.75 -1.17
N GLU A 19 -5.10 -3.59 -2.08
CA GLU A 19 -4.57 -4.92 -2.31
C GLU A 19 -3.65 -4.91 -3.54
N LEU A 20 -2.45 -5.45 -3.34
CA LEU A 20 -1.40 -5.53 -4.35
C LEU A 20 -1.04 -6.98 -4.60
N THR A 21 -0.80 -7.34 -5.86
CA THR A 21 -0.18 -8.62 -6.20
C THR A 21 1.30 -8.62 -5.80
N GLY A 22 1.92 -9.80 -5.76
CA GLY A 22 3.36 -9.92 -5.50
C GLY A 22 4.22 -9.12 -6.50
N ASP A 23 3.83 -9.10 -7.78
CA ASP A 23 4.52 -8.36 -8.83
C ASP A 23 4.38 -6.84 -8.65
N GLU A 24 3.22 -6.36 -8.20
CA GLU A 24 2.98 -4.95 -7.91
C GLU A 24 3.82 -4.48 -6.72
N VAL A 25 3.94 -5.32 -5.67
CA VAL A 25 4.83 -5.04 -4.54
C VAL A 25 6.29 -5.03 -4.98
N ALA A 26 6.73 -6.00 -5.79
CA ALA A 26 8.08 -6.05 -6.32
C ALA A 26 8.41 -4.79 -7.15
N THR A 27 7.46 -4.34 -7.97
CA THR A 27 7.59 -3.11 -8.76
C THR A 27 7.69 -1.87 -7.87
N ALA A 28 6.90 -1.77 -6.81
CA ALA A 28 6.96 -0.66 -5.86
C ALA A 28 8.32 -0.59 -5.14
N ILE A 29 8.87 -1.75 -4.76
CA ILE A 29 10.20 -1.86 -4.16
C ILE A 29 11.27 -1.41 -5.16
N ASP A 30 11.20 -1.85 -6.41
CA ASP A 30 12.14 -1.43 -7.45
C ASP A 30 12.11 0.07 -7.69
N ALA A 31 10.91 0.66 -7.75
CA ALA A 31 10.76 2.10 -7.93
C ALA A 31 11.43 2.87 -6.78
N TYR A 32 11.29 2.38 -5.54
CA TYR A 32 11.98 2.93 -4.38
C TYR A 32 13.51 2.82 -4.51
N LEU A 33 14.03 1.66 -4.91
CA LEU A 33 15.46 1.47 -5.13
C LEU A 33 16.02 2.43 -6.20
N VAL A 34 15.31 2.56 -7.32
CA VAL A 34 15.67 3.48 -8.42
C VAL A 34 15.65 4.93 -7.96
N ALA A 35 14.64 5.35 -7.19
CA ALA A 35 14.57 6.69 -6.60
C ALA A 35 15.78 7.00 -5.69
N HIS A 36 16.33 5.96 -5.06
CA HIS A 36 17.57 6.01 -4.28
C HIS A 36 18.84 5.69 -5.09
N ARG A 37 18.76 5.74 -6.43
CA ARG A 37 19.85 5.52 -7.39
C ARG A 37 20.44 4.10 -7.38
N ILE A 38 19.73 3.13 -6.81
CA ILE A 38 20.12 1.72 -6.81
C ILE A 38 19.49 1.07 -8.04
N HIS A 39 20.31 0.78 -9.03
CA HIS A 39 19.89 0.08 -10.24
C HIS A 39 20.22 -1.40 -10.10
N VAL A 40 19.20 -2.25 -10.20
CA VAL A 40 19.38 -3.69 -10.09
C VAL A 40 19.15 -4.34 -11.45
N SER A 41 20.15 -5.04 -11.95
CA SER A 41 20.07 -5.83 -13.18
C SER A 41 20.27 -7.30 -12.84
N GLY A 42 19.30 -8.13 -13.20
CA GLY A 42 19.31 -9.58 -12.91
C GLY A 42 18.59 -9.98 -11.61
N PRO A 43 18.71 -11.26 -11.21
CA PRO A 43 18.09 -11.78 -10.01
C PRO A 43 18.56 -11.04 -8.76
N ARG A 44 17.65 -10.73 -7.83
CA ARG A 44 18.00 -10.16 -6.53
C ARG A 44 17.10 -10.67 -5.41
N THR A 45 17.60 -10.53 -4.19
CA THR A 45 16.86 -10.84 -2.96
C THR A 45 16.69 -9.56 -2.16
N VAL A 46 15.44 -9.15 -1.95
CA VAL A 46 15.11 -8.06 -1.03
C VAL A 46 14.50 -8.68 0.23
N ARG A 47 14.96 -8.24 1.40
CA ARG A 47 14.47 -8.69 2.71
C ARG A 47 13.93 -7.50 3.48
N VAL A 48 12.84 -7.70 4.19
CA VAL A 48 12.26 -6.72 5.12
C VAL A 48 12.52 -7.25 6.53
N ASN A 49 13.24 -6.48 7.36
CA ASN A 49 13.66 -6.90 8.72
C ASN A 49 14.44 -8.22 8.78
N GLY A 50 15.20 -8.55 7.72
CA GLY A 50 15.98 -9.79 7.65
C GLY A 50 15.21 -11.02 7.18
N GLU A 51 13.90 -10.89 6.94
CA GLU A 51 13.00 -11.95 6.46
C GLU A 51 12.43 -11.63 5.07
N LEU A 52 11.80 -12.62 4.42
CA LEU A 52 11.16 -12.48 3.09
C LEU A 52 9.86 -11.64 3.16
N CYS A 53 9.36 -11.33 4.37
CA CYS A 53 7.97 -11.00 4.67
C CYS A 53 7.00 -12.17 4.39
N SER A 54 6.28 -12.62 5.41
CA SER A 54 5.15 -13.55 5.22
C SER A 54 3.89 -12.81 4.77
N TYR A 55 3.69 -11.57 5.20
CA TYR A 55 2.77 -10.57 4.64
C TYR A 55 3.12 -9.17 5.19
N GLY A 56 2.74 -8.11 4.47
CA GLY A 56 2.83 -6.72 4.90
C GLY A 56 1.46 -6.04 4.80
N ARG A 57 1.11 -5.16 5.74
CA ARG A 57 -0.13 -4.38 5.70
C ARG A 57 0.16 -2.92 5.94
N VAL A 58 -0.38 -2.07 5.06
CA VAL A 58 -0.34 -0.61 5.20
C VAL A 58 -1.79 -0.15 5.30
N TYR A 59 -2.08 0.63 6.34
CA TYR A 59 -3.41 1.15 6.59
C TYR A 59 -3.41 2.67 6.37
N VAL A 60 -4.43 3.17 5.68
CA VAL A 60 -4.69 4.61 5.62
C VAL A 60 -5.49 4.98 6.85
N ASP A 61 -4.90 5.82 7.70
CA ASP A 61 -5.55 6.37 8.89
C ASP A 61 -6.81 7.17 8.52
N PRO A 62 -7.83 7.26 9.38
CA PRO A 62 -9.04 8.04 9.11
C PRO A 62 -8.82 9.52 8.78
N SER A 63 -7.73 10.13 9.23
CA SER A 63 -7.35 11.49 8.82
C SER A 63 -6.73 11.56 7.41
N GLY A 64 -6.27 10.43 6.89
CA GLY A 64 -5.66 10.28 5.58
C GLY A 64 -6.63 9.94 4.46
N PHE A 65 -6.09 9.86 3.24
CA PHE A 65 -6.82 9.44 2.05
C PHE A 65 -5.89 8.80 1.03
N ALA A 66 -6.44 7.98 0.15
CA ALA A 66 -5.79 7.53 -1.08
C ALA A 66 -6.47 8.19 -2.29
N ILE A 67 -5.72 8.42 -3.36
CA ILE A 67 -6.29 8.78 -4.66
C ILE A 67 -5.98 7.63 -5.61
N ALA A 68 -7.01 7.02 -6.17
CA ALA A 68 -6.90 5.99 -7.18
C ALA A 68 -7.75 6.42 -8.39
N ASP A 69 -7.13 6.44 -9.57
CA ASP A 69 -7.78 6.85 -10.83
C ASP A 69 -8.55 8.18 -10.74
N GLY A 70 -7.96 9.17 -10.06
CA GLY A 70 -8.57 10.49 -9.84
C GLY A 70 -9.69 10.50 -8.79
N THR A 71 -10.10 9.34 -8.28
CA THR A 71 -11.11 9.21 -7.22
C THR A 71 -10.44 9.20 -5.84
N ARG A 72 -10.95 10.03 -4.93
CA ARG A 72 -10.45 10.11 -3.55
C ARG A 72 -11.20 9.12 -2.64
N PHE A 73 -10.43 8.29 -1.94
CA PHE A 73 -10.90 7.37 -0.91
C PHE A 73 -10.47 7.92 0.46
N SER A 74 -11.42 8.38 1.25
CA SER A 74 -11.16 8.84 2.62
C SER A 74 -10.96 7.65 3.56
N GLY A 75 -9.99 7.73 4.47
CA GLY A 75 -9.85 6.75 5.55
C GLY A 75 -11.10 6.64 6.44
N ARG A 76 -11.97 7.66 6.44
CA ARG A 76 -13.24 7.62 7.18
C ARG A 76 -14.37 6.86 6.47
N GLY A 77 -14.14 6.36 5.27
CA GLY A 77 -15.19 5.71 4.47
C GLY A 77 -15.95 6.66 3.54
N PRO A 78 -16.88 6.11 2.73
CA PRO A 78 -17.58 6.84 1.66
C PRO A 78 -18.65 7.81 2.17
N ASN A 79 -19.16 7.58 3.38
CA ASN A 79 -20.30 8.32 3.95
C ASN A 79 -19.91 9.21 5.13
N SER A 80 -18.61 9.37 5.39
CA SER A 80 -18.17 10.29 6.44
C SER A 80 -18.21 11.73 5.93
N PRO A 81 -18.72 12.68 6.73
CA PRO A 81 -18.79 14.09 6.36
C PRO A 81 -17.41 14.72 6.14
#